data_AF-A0AAN5C6C5-F1
#
_entry.id   AF-A0AAN5C6C5-F1
#
_cell.length_a   1.000
_cell.length_b   1.000
_cell.length_c   1.000
_cell.angle_alpha   90.00
_cell.angle_beta   90.00
_cell.angle_gamma   90.00
#
_symmetry.space_group_name_H-M   'P 1'
#
loop_
_entity.id
_entity.type
_entity.pdbx_description
1 polymer ?
#
loop_
_entity_poly.entity_id
_entity_poly.type
_entity_poly.pdbx_seq_one_letter_code
_entity_poly.pdbx_strand_id
1 'polypeptide(L)' 'AALPIYSSKTDVFSLGLSFIELCAWKPIDELKLIFDNCRAGKQNAHIRDTETTEFVNMLTEVDPSKRPTCDELLAHPYLS' A
#
# COMPACT_ATOMS: atom_id res chain seq x y z
N ALA A 1 14.89 20.93 1.40
CA ALA A 1 14.29 19.61 1.15
C ALA A 1 14.11 18.93 2.50
N ALA A 2 12.92 18.40 2.81
CA ALA A 2 12.73 17.58 4.01
C ALA A 2 13.48 16.25 3.82
N LEU A 3 14.23 15.82 4.82
CA LEU A 3 14.88 14.50 4.79
C LEU A 3 13.80 13.41 4.84
N PRO A 4 13.93 12.34 4.04
CA PRO A 4 13.01 11.21 4.13
C PRO A 4 13.11 10.60 5.54
N ILE A 5 11.99 10.60 6.27
CA ILE A 5 11.90 9.99 7.60
C ILE A 5 11.58 8.51 7.40
N TYR A 6 12.60 7.68 7.49
CA TYR A 6 12.45 6.23 7.49
C TYR A 6 12.01 5.77 8.88
N SER A 7 10.88 5.08 8.94
CA SER A 7 10.35 4.44 10.14
C SER A 7 9.69 3.11 9.76
N SER A 8 9.18 2.37 10.75
CA SER A 8 8.36 1.17 10.52
C SER A 8 7.17 1.41 9.57
N LYS A 9 6.72 2.67 9.42
CA LYS A 9 5.67 3.04 8.47
C LYS A 9 6.12 2.92 7.02
N THR A 10 7.41 2.98 6.72
CA THR A 10 7.95 2.72 5.38
C THR A 10 7.87 1.23 5.03
N ASP A 11 8.06 0.35 6.01
CA ASP A 11 7.88 -1.09 5.83
C ASP A 11 6.42 -1.44 5.57
N VAL A 12 5.48 -0.81 6.28
CA VAL A 12 4.03 -0.96 6.03
C VAL A 12 3.65 -0.53 4.62
N PHE A 13 4.21 0.57 4.11
CA PHE A 13 3.98 1.00 2.73
C PHE A 13 4.53 0.01 1.72
N SER A 14 5.75 -0.49 1.96
CA SER A 14 6.39 -1.48 1.09
C SER A 14 5.62 -2.80 1.10
N LEU A 15 5.06 -3.20 2.25
CA LEU A 15 4.16 -4.34 2.38
C LEU A 15 2.92 -4.17 1.51
N GLY A 16 2.33 -2.97 1.46
CA GLY A 16 1.21 -2.65 0.57
C GLY A 16 1.56 -2.85 -0.91
N LEU A 17 2.74 -2.41 -1.34
CA LEU A 17 3.20 -2.61 -2.72
C LEU A 17 3.41 -4.10 -3.05
N SER A 18 4.05 -4.85 -2.15
CA SER A 18 4.22 -6.30 -2.31
C SER A 18 2.87 -7.01 -2.37
N PHE A 19 1.90 -6.57 -1.57
CA PHE A 19 0.57 -7.17 -1.56
C PHE A 19 -0.18 -6.94 -2.88
N ILE A 20 -0.06 -5.75 -3.49
CA ILE A 20 -0.58 -5.48 -4.85
C ILE A 20 -0.03 -6.50 -5.86
N GLU A 21 1.28 -6.75 -5.83
CA GLU A 21 1.93 -7.71 -6.74
C GLU A 21 1.42 -9.15 -6.54
N LEU A 22 1.13 -9.54 -5.29
CA LEU A 22 0.53 -10.84 -4.97
C LEU A 22 -0.92 -10.96 -5.43
N CYS A 23 -1.73 -9.91 -5.27
CA CYS A 23 -3.16 -9.91 -5.63
C CYS A 23 -3.41 -9.91 -7.14
N ALA A 24 -2.51 -9.30 -7.91
CA ALA A 24 -2.67 -9.19 -9.36
C ALA A 24 -1.33 -9.29 -10.07
N TRP A 25 -1.13 -10.39 -10.79
CA TRP A 25 -0.02 -10.48 -11.73
C TRP A 25 -0.19 -9.41 -12.83
N LYS A 26 0.89 -8.66 -13.06
CA LYS A 26 0.99 -7.59 -14.05
C LYS A 26 2.38 -7.61 -14.69
N PRO A 27 2.52 -7.18 -15.95
CA PRO A 27 3.82 -6.86 -16.52
C PRO A 27 4.56 -5.80 -15.69
N ILE A 28 5.89 -5.84 -15.69
CA ILE A 28 6.72 -4.98 -14.85
C ILE A 28 6.49 -3.48 -15.09
N ASP A 29 6.21 -3.07 -16.33
CA ASP A 29 5.94 -1.67 -16.68
C ASP A 29 4.61 -1.18 -16.09
N GLU A 30 3.60 -2.05 -16.06
CA GLU A 30 2.31 -1.75 -15.42
C GLU A 30 2.47 -1.68 -13.89
N LEU A 31 3.22 -2.60 -13.28
CA LEU A 31 3.52 -2.55 -11.83
C LEU A 31 4.23 -1.26 -11.46
N LYS A 32 5.20 -0.83 -12.28
CA LYS A 32 5.91 0.43 -12.04
C LYS A 32 4.97 1.63 -12.03
N LEU A 33 4.05 1.70 -13.00
CA LEU A 33 3.03 2.76 -13.04
C LEU A 33 2.11 2.72 -11.81
N ILE A 34 1.69 1.53 -11.39
CA ILE A 34 0.86 1.35 -10.18
C ILE A 34 1.62 1.84 -8.94
N PHE A 35 2.89 1.46 -8.78
CA PHE A 35 3.70 1.87 -7.64
C PHE A 35 3.97 3.38 -7.64
N ASP A 36 4.18 3.99 -8.81
CA ASP A 36 4.33 5.44 -8.94
C ASP A 36 3.03 6.18 -8.60
N ASN A 37 1.87 5.61 -8.96
CA ASN A 37 0.56 6.13 -8.54
C ASN A 37 0.36 6.03 -7.03
N CYS A 38 0.75 4.91 -6.39
CA CYS A 38 0.73 4.77 -4.94
C CYS A 38 1.58 5.87 -4.26
N ARG A 39 2.81 6.09 -4.74
CA ARG A 39 3.71 7.15 -4.23
C ARG A 39 3.13 8.55 -4.40
N ALA A 40 2.30 8.76 -5.42
CA ALA A 40 1.61 10.01 -5.67
C ALA A 40 0.25 10.14 -4.96
N GLY A 41 -0.17 9.14 -4.17
CA GLY A 41 -1.45 9.14 -3.46
C GLY A 41 -2.67 8.97 -4.38
N LYS A 42 -2.50 8.38 -5.56
CA LYS A 42 -3.60 8.09 -6.47
C LYS A 42 -4.20 6.72 -6.15
N GLN A 43 -5.52 6.61 -6.21
CA GLN A 43 -6.23 5.36 -5.92
C GLN A 43 -5.86 4.23 -6.89
N ASN A 44 -5.68 3.03 -6.34
CA ASN A 44 -5.36 1.81 -7.08
C ASN A 44 -6.60 1.20 -7.73
N ALA A 45 -7.05 1.75 -8.86
CA ALA A 45 -8.19 1.24 -9.63
C ALA A 45 -7.97 -0.15 -10.28
N HIS A 46 -6.84 -0.82 -10.00
CA HIS A 46 -6.43 -2.05 -10.67
C HIS A 46 -6.71 -3.33 -9.87
N ILE A 47 -7.09 -3.19 -8.59
CA ILE A 47 -7.55 -4.30 -7.75
C ILE A 47 -9.06 -4.45 -7.97
N ARG A 48 -9.52 -5.69 -8.23
CA ARG A 48 -10.91 -5.93 -8.66
C ARG A 48 -11.91 -5.89 -7.53
N ASP A 49 -11.49 -6.22 -6.32
CA ASP A 49 -12.36 -6.25 -5.16
C ASP A 49 -12.17 -5.00 -4.28
N THR A 50 -13.29 -4.47 -3.80
CA THR A 50 -13.33 -3.22 -3.05
C THR A 50 -12.58 -3.33 -1.72
N GLU A 51 -12.70 -4.47 -1.05
CA GLU A 51 -12.12 -4.68 0.29
C GLU A 51 -10.59 -4.69 0.25
N THR A 52 -9.97 -5.42 -0.68
CA THR A 52 -8.52 -5.41 -0.91
C THR A 52 -8.05 -4.04 -1.38
N THR A 53 -8.85 -3.34 -2.19
CA THR A 53 -8.54 -1.98 -2.62
C THR A 53 -8.45 -1.03 -1.42
N GLU A 54 -9.43 -1.08 -0.52
CA GLU A 54 -9.46 -0.29 0.72
C GLU A 54 -8.29 -0.65 1.64
N PHE A 55 -8.04 -1.95 1.83
CA PHE A 55 -6.92 -2.43 2.64
C PHE A 55 -5.58 -1.94 2.09
N VAL A 56 -5.32 -2.11 0.79
CA VAL A 56 -4.10 -1.62 0.14
C VAL A 56 -3.97 -0.11 0.25
N ASN A 57 -5.04 0.65 -0.01
CA ASN A 57 -5.00 2.12 0.08
C ASN A 57 -4.60 2.59 1.48
N MET A 58 -5.04 1.89 2.53
CA MET A 58 -4.63 2.15 3.90
C MET A 58 -3.12 1.88 4.12
N LEU A 59 -2.58 0.79 3.57
CA LEU A 59 -1.13 0.49 3.66
C LEU A 59 -0.28 1.52 2.90
N THR A 60 -0.76 1.93 1.73
CA THR A 60 -0.05 2.81 0.80
C THR A 60 -0.43 4.28 0.97
N GLU A 61 -0.97 4.69 2.13
CA GLU A 61 -1.31 6.09 2.39
C GLU A 61 -0.05 6.98 2.31
N VAL A 62 -0.14 8.16 1.71
CA VAL A 62 1.02 9.04 1.49
C VAL A 62 1.55 9.55 2.82
N ASP A 63 0.64 9.94 3.72
CA ASP A 63 0.98 10.37 5.07
C ASP A 63 1.33 9.15 5.95
N PRO A 64 2.60 8.97 6.36
CA PRO A 64 3.01 7.82 7.17
C PRO A 64 2.31 7.74 8.52
N SER A 65 1.81 8.86 9.05
CA SER A 65 1.10 8.90 10.34
C SER A 65 -0.29 8.28 10.26
N LYS A 66 -0.87 8.20 9.06
CA LYS A 66 -2.19 7.62 8.79
C LYS A 66 -2.15 6.13 8.44
N ARG A 67 -0.97 5.61 8.10
CA ARG A 67 -0.78 4.16 7.92
C ARG A 67 -0.95 3.46 9.27
N PRO A 68 -1.45 2.23 9.31
CA PRO A 68 -1.53 1.45 10.53
C PRO A 68 -0.14 1.03 11.03
N THR A 69 -0.08 0.59 12.27
CA THR A 69 1.04 -0.15 12.86
C THR A 69 0.92 -1.63 12.52
N CYS A 70 1.98 -2.41 12.72
CA CYS A 70 1.93 -3.86 12.52
C CYS A 70 0.91 -4.53 13.46
N ASP A 71 0.76 -4.06 14.69
CA ASP A 71 -0.21 -4.60 15.64
C ASP A 71 -1.65 -4.33 15.19
N GLU A 72 -1.92 -3.11 14.72
CA GLU A 72 -3.23 -2.76 14.13
C GLU A 72 -3.51 -3.57 12.85
N LEU A 73 -2.49 -3.86 12.05
CA LEU A 73 -2.61 -4.69 10.86
C LEU A 73 -2.98 -6.13 11.19
N LEU A 74 -2.31 -6.74 12.17
CA LEU A 74 -2.58 -8.10 12.60
C LEU A 74 -3.98 -8.26 13.22
N ALA A 75 -4.53 -7.18 13.77
CA ALA A 75 -5.89 -7.13 14.31
C ALA A 75 -6.95 -6.71 13.26
N HIS A 76 -6.54 -6.40 12.02
CA HIS A 76 -7.45 -5.85 11.01
C HIS A 76 -8.41 -6.93 10.47
N PRO A 77 -9.72 -6.64 10.32
CA PRO A 77 -10.72 -7.62 9.86
C PRO A 77 -10.41 -8.29 8.52
N TYR A 78 -9.71 -7.57 7.63
CA TYR A 78 -9.26 -8.10 6.34
C TYR A 78 -8.41 -9.38 6.45
N LEU A 79 -7.67 -9.57 7.56
CA LEU A 79 -6.83 -10.74 7.80
C LEU A 79 -7.53 -11.83 8.64
N SER A 80 -8.82 -11.66 8.94
CA SER A 80 -9.63 -12.63 9.70
C SER A 80 -10.41 -13.57 8.78
#